data_AF-A0A7K4H6T4-F1
#
_entry.id   AF-A0A7K4H6T4-F1
#
_cell.length_a   1.000
_cell.length_b   1.000
_cell.length_c   1.000
_cell.angle_alpha   90.00
_cell.angle_beta   90.00
_cell.angle_gamma   90.00
#
_symmetry.space_group_name_H-M   'P 1'
#
loop_
_entity.id
_entity.type
_entity.pdbx_description
1 polymer ?
#
loop_
_entity_poly.entity_id
_entity_poly.type
_entity_poly.pdbx_seq_one_letter_code
_entity_poly.pdbx_strand_id
1 'polypeptide(L)'
;MKLKLLFNRHFWWDFKYRVQCFFKPKQKWLTEVIPDTFCDKVELIPRLLFKCLEHYVEVECKQDHIYDIGYDWSEELKNGHVDQDYADDRMKRDKALLEAYNWIKVGRIEFDKQIDAAYPPSQNWDELFEKSATEDGYYELVVSDERSACYKEVFRLEKIKLDRDKECMHTIIKYHERLWT
;
A
#
# COMPACT_ATOMS: atom_id res chain seq x y z
N MET A 1 -4.56 -2.20 -49.12
CA MET A 1 -3.84 -1.52 -48.03
C MET A 1 -3.68 -0.04 -48.40
N LYS A 2 -4.19 0.92 -47.61
CA LYS A 2 -4.18 2.33 -48.00
C LYS A 2 -2.74 2.88 -47.91
N LEU A 3 -2.04 3.00 -49.04
CA LEU A 3 -0.66 3.55 -49.15
C LEU A 3 -0.46 4.89 -48.41
N LYS A 4 -1.53 5.69 -48.29
CA LYS A 4 -1.55 6.95 -47.51
C LYS A 4 -1.24 6.79 -46.01
N LEU A 5 -1.46 5.61 -45.43
CA LEU A 5 -1.15 5.34 -44.01
C LEU A 5 0.36 5.22 -43.76
N LEU A 6 1.13 4.74 -44.75
CA LEU A 6 2.58 4.56 -44.63
C LEU A 6 3.34 5.89 -44.54
N PHE A 7 2.75 6.99 -45.01
CA PHE A 7 3.32 8.34 -44.92
C PHE A 7 2.74 9.16 -43.77
N ASN A 8 1.80 8.61 -43.00
CA ASN A 8 1.19 9.31 -41.88
C ASN A 8 2.04 9.12 -40.62
N ARG A 9 2.70 10.19 -40.16
CA ARG A 9 3.51 10.21 -38.93
C ARG A 9 2.71 9.78 -37.69
N HIS A 10 1.43 10.13 -37.60
CA HIS A 10 0.58 9.73 -36.47
C HIS A 10 0.30 8.23 -36.47
N PHE A 11 0.16 7.61 -37.64
CA PHE A 11 -0.05 6.16 -37.75
C PHE A 11 1.14 5.38 -37.18
N TRP A 12 2.38 5.77 -37.55
CA TRP A 12 3.58 5.12 -37.02
C TRP A 12 3.83 5.41 -35.54
N TRP A 13 3.49 6.61 -35.07
CA TRP A 13 3.55 6.92 -33.64
C TRP A 13 2.55 6.08 -32.83
N ASP A 14 1.29 6.00 -33.27
CA ASP A 14 0.25 5.18 -32.63
C ASP A 14 0.61 3.69 -32.67
N PHE A 15 1.09 3.19 -33.81
CA PHE A 15 1.55 1.81 -33.93
C PHE A 15 2.72 1.52 -32.97
N LYS A 16 3.73 2.39 -32.94
CA LYS A 16 4.86 2.26 -32.00
C LYS A 16 4.38 2.29 -30.55
N TYR A 17 3.46 3.21 -30.21
CA TYR A 17 2.88 3.31 -28.87
C TYR A 17 2.15 2.03 -28.47
N ARG A 18 1.28 1.49 -29.34
CA ARG A 18 0.55 0.24 -29.08
C ARG A 18 1.48 -0.95 -28.89
N VAL A 19 2.50 -1.09 -29.74
CA VAL A 19 3.52 -2.13 -29.61
C VAL A 19 4.26 -1.99 -28.28
N GLN A 20 4.64 -0.77 -27.91
CA GLN A 20 5.30 -0.49 -26.64
C GLN A 20 4.41 -0.81 -25.44
N CYS A 21 3.12 -0.44 -25.48
CA CYS A 21 2.15 -0.76 -24.43
C CYS A 21 1.94 -2.27 -24.28
N PHE A 22 2.01 -3.04 -25.37
CA PHE A 22 1.84 -4.49 -25.33
C PHE A 22 3.04 -5.19 -24.69
N PHE A 23 4.26 -4.82 -25.06
CA PHE A 23 5.46 -5.51 -24.55
C PHE A 23 6.01 -4.93 -23.24
N LYS A 24 5.85 -3.63 -22.99
CA LYS A 24 6.40 -2.92 -21.83
C LYS A 24 5.43 -1.84 -21.34
N PRO A 25 4.26 -2.21 -20.79
CA PRO A 25 3.34 -1.24 -20.22
C PRO A 25 4.01 -0.52 -19.06
N LYS A 26 4.04 0.82 -19.10
CA LYS A 26 4.70 1.65 -18.06
C LYS A 26 4.10 1.43 -16.66
N GLN A 27 2.80 1.17 -16.59
CA GLN A 27 2.05 0.97 -15.34
C GLN A 27 1.85 -0.50 -14.99
N LYS A 28 2.71 -1.40 -15.52
CA LYS A 28 2.62 -2.84 -15.21
C LYS A 28 2.63 -3.10 -13.70
N TRP A 29 3.47 -2.36 -12.98
CA TRP A 29 3.61 -2.42 -11.53
C TRP A 29 2.31 -2.12 -10.78
N LEU A 30 1.42 -1.30 -11.37
CA LEU A 30 0.12 -0.96 -10.79
C LEU A 30 -0.92 -2.04 -11.10
N THR A 31 -0.91 -2.57 -12.33
CA THR A 31 -1.80 -3.68 -12.71
C THR A 31 -1.48 -4.96 -11.95
N GLU A 32 -0.21 -5.20 -11.60
CA GLU A 32 0.21 -6.36 -10.79
C GLU A 32 -0.34 -6.33 -9.35
N VAL A 33 -0.82 -5.19 -8.87
CA VAL A 33 -1.45 -5.06 -7.53
C VAL A 33 -2.92 -5.45 -7.55
N ILE A 34 -3.57 -5.34 -8.71
CA ILE A 34 -4.99 -5.65 -8.87
C ILE A 34 -5.09 -7.17 -9.03
N PRO A 35 -5.71 -7.89 -8.06
CA PRO A 35 -5.81 -9.34 -8.17
C PRO A 35 -6.75 -9.73 -9.31
N ASP A 36 -6.46 -10.85 -9.98
CA ASP A 36 -7.32 -11.47 -11.01
C ASP A 36 -8.56 -12.19 -10.40
N THR A 37 -8.95 -11.82 -9.19
CA THR A 37 -10.06 -12.39 -8.43
C THR A 37 -10.96 -11.28 -7.87
N PHE A 38 -12.11 -11.66 -7.31
CA PHE A 38 -12.96 -10.70 -6.61
C PHE A 38 -12.18 -10.02 -5.47
N CYS A 39 -12.16 -8.69 -5.47
CA CYS A 39 -11.49 -7.88 -4.46
C CYS A 39 -12.34 -6.66 -4.15
N ASP A 40 -12.68 -6.49 -2.89
CA ASP A 40 -13.46 -5.34 -2.45
C ASP A 40 -12.64 -4.05 -2.48
N LYS A 41 -13.33 -2.93 -2.71
CA LYS A 41 -12.71 -1.60 -2.71
C LYS A 41 -11.95 -1.28 -1.42
N VAL A 42 -12.37 -1.85 -0.29
CA VAL A 42 -11.75 -1.63 1.02
C VAL A 42 -10.37 -2.26 1.12
N GLU A 43 -10.09 -3.29 0.32
CA GLU A 43 -8.76 -3.86 0.21
C GLU A 43 -7.98 -3.28 -0.97
N LEU A 44 -8.66 -3.05 -2.10
CA LEU A 44 -8.04 -2.59 -3.33
C LEU A 44 -7.46 -1.17 -3.20
N ILE A 45 -8.20 -0.24 -2.57
CA ILE A 45 -7.77 1.16 -2.44
C ILE A 45 -6.48 1.28 -1.62
N PRO A 46 -6.37 0.71 -0.40
CA PRO A 46 -5.11 0.74 0.34
C PRO A 46 -3.96 0.10 -0.43
N ARG A 47 -4.18 -1.06 -1.07
CA ARG A 47 -3.14 -1.75 -1.86
C ARG A 47 -2.59 -0.86 -2.97
N LEU A 48 -3.46 -0.19 -3.72
CA LEU A 48 -3.05 0.73 -4.78
C LEU A 48 -2.30 1.94 -4.23
N LEU A 49 -2.83 2.59 -3.20
CA LEU A 49 -2.20 3.77 -2.59
C LEU A 49 -0.80 3.46 -2.04
N PHE A 50 -0.67 2.34 -1.34
CA PHE A 50 0.61 1.90 -0.80
C PHE A 50 1.61 1.59 -1.92
N LYS A 51 1.16 0.94 -3.00
CA LYS A 51 2.03 0.70 -4.16
C LYS A 51 2.47 1.99 -4.84
N CYS A 52 1.58 2.98 -4.97
CA CYS A 52 1.95 4.28 -5.51
C CYS A 52 3.06 4.94 -4.68
N LEU A 53 2.96 4.89 -3.35
CA LEU A 53 4.02 5.42 -2.49
C LEU A 53 5.32 4.61 -2.64
N GLU A 54 5.27 3.28 -2.64
CA GLU A 54 6.45 2.45 -2.88
C GLU A 54 7.13 2.78 -4.22
N HIS A 55 6.35 2.88 -5.29
CA HIS A 55 6.88 3.20 -6.62
C HIS A 55 7.52 4.60 -6.64
N TYR A 56 6.89 5.57 -6.00
CA TYR A 56 7.42 6.92 -5.88
C TYR A 56 8.81 6.91 -5.20
N VAL A 57 8.90 6.31 -4.02
CA VAL A 57 10.16 6.26 -3.23
C VAL A 57 11.25 5.45 -3.94
N GLU A 58 10.89 4.29 -4.50
CA GLU A 58 11.87 3.31 -4.99
C GLU A 58 12.30 3.55 -6.44
N VAL A 59 11.45 4.19 -7.26
CA VAL A 59 11.65 4.34 -8.71
C VAL A 59 11.71 5.79 -9.14
N GLU A 60 10.73 6.61 -8.74
CA GLU A 60 10.62 8.00 -9.24
C GLU A 60 11.66 8.91 -8.61
N CYS A 61 11.84 8.84 -7.28
CA CYS A 61 12.83 9.66 -6.58
C CYS A 61 14.28 9.35 -6.99
N LYS A 62 14.55 8.15 -7.53
CA LYS A 62 15.90 7.73 -7.96
C LYS A 62 16.24 8.10 -9.40
N GLN A 63 15.40 8.85 -10.10
CA GLN A 63 15.68 9.31 -11.46
C GLN A 63 16.66 10.49 -11.44
N ASP A 64 17.53 10.58 -12.47
CA ASP A 64 18.68 11.50 -12.57
C ASP A 64 18.38 13.02 -12.45
N HIS A 65 17.13 13.42 -12.24
CA HIS A 65 16.69 14.82 -12.14
C HIS A 65 15.68 15.08 -11.01
N ILE A 66 15.50 14.12 -10.11
CA ILE A 66 14.61 14.25 -8.95
C ILE A 66 15.47 14.15 -7.69
N TYR A 67 15.28 15.08 -6.77
CA TYR A 67 15.95 15.02 -5.47
C TYR A 67 15.43 13.80 -4.68
N ASP A 68 16.36 13.01 -4.16
CA ASP A 68 16.06 11.91 -3.26
C ASP A 68 15.24 12.40 -2.04
N ILE A 69 14.36 11.54 -1.53
CA ILE A 69 13.64 11.81 -0.28
C ILE A 69 14.67 11.93 0.85
N GLY A 70 14.68 13.07 1.51
CA GLY A 70 15.68 13.40 2.53
C GLY A 70 16.92 14.13 2.00
N TYR A 71 16.86 14.68 0.79
CA TYR A 71 17.88 15.58 0.27
C TYR A 71 18.19 16.73 1.23
N ASP A 72 19.48 17.03 1.41
CA ASP A 72 19.94 18.12 2.26
C ASP A 72 19.81 19.46 1.52
N TRP A 73 18.87 20.29 1.97
CA TRP A 73 18.62 21.62 1.43
C TRP A 73 19.65 22.67 1.92
N SER A 74 20.60 22.30 2.79
CA SER A 74 21.53 23.23 3.41
C SER A 74 22.44 23.97 2.41
N GLU A 75 22.80 23.33 1.29
CA GLU A 75 23.61 23.96 0.24
C GLU A 75 22.81 24.95 -0.60
N GLU A 76 21.57 24.59 -0.95
CA GLU A 76 20.64 25.46 -1.71
C GLU A 76 20.22 26.70 -0.90
N LEU A 77 20.08 26.54 0.43
CA LEU A 77 19.85 27.63 1.38
C LEU A 77 21.05 28.58 1.47
N LYS A 78 22.27 28.04 1.53
CA LYS A 78 23.50 28.84 1.55
C LYS A 78 23.71 29.62 0.26
N ASN A 79 23.30 29.05 -0.88
CA ASN A 79 23.41 29.67 -2.19
C ASN A 79 22.28 30.66 -2.48
N GLY A 80 21.27 30.76 -1.60
CA GLY A 80 20.13 31.67 -1.75
C GLY A 80 19.19 31.29 -2.89
N HIS A 81 19.20 30.03 -3.33
CA HIS A 81 18.33 29.53 -4.39
C HIS A 81 16.91 29.23 -3.88
N VAL A 82 16.77 29.01 -2.56
CA VAL A 82 15.54 28.57 -1.91
C VAL A 82 15.39 29.25 -0.55
N ASP A 83 14.15 29.63 -0.19
CA ASP A 83 13.83 30.18 1.13
C ASP A 83 13.76 29.09 2.22
N GLN A 84 14.05 29.45 3.47
CA GLN A 84 13.99 28.53 4.62
C GLN A 84 12.63 27.85 4.74
N ASP A 85 11.54 28.60 4.56
CA ASP A 85 10.17 28.07 4.65
C ASP A 85 9.92 26.97 3.61
N TYR A 86 10.45 27.14 2.39
CA TYR A 86 10.31 26.15 1.33
C TYR A 86 11.08 24.85 1.67
N ALA A 87 12.31 24.98 2.17
CA ALA A 87 13.12 23.83 2.58
C ALA A 87 12.47 23.07 3.75
N ASP A 88 11.97 23.78 4.75
CA ASP A 88 11.34 23.19 5.93
C ASP A 88 10.04 22.44 5.57
N ASP A 89 9.19 23.02 4.72
CA ASP A 89 7.97 22.36 4.23
C ASP A 89 8.29 21.10 3.41
N ARG A 90 9.37 21.16 2.62
CA ARG A 90 9.85 20.02 1.84
C ARG A 90 10.33 18.88 2.75
N MET A 91 11.18 19.19 3.72
CA MET A 91 11.69 18.22 4.69
C MET A 91 10.57 17.61 5.54
N LYS A 92 9.60 18.42 5.98
CA LYS A 92 8.46 17.96 6.77
C LYS A 92 7.59 16.98 5.99
N ARG A 93 7.36 17.25 4.70
CA ARG A 93 6.66 16.32 3.81
C ARG A 93 7.44 15.03 3.62
N ASP A 94 8.72 15.14 3.27
CA ASP A 94 9.56 13.99 2.96
C ASP A 94 9.68 13.06 4.17
N LYS A 95 9.79 13.64 5.38
CA LYS A 95 9.70 12.89 6.64
C LYS A 95 8.37 12.12 6.77
N ALA A 96 7.24 12.77 6.53
CA ALA A 96 5.93 12.12 6.63
C ALA A 96 5.75 10.98 5.60
N LEU A 97 6.24 11.17 4.37
CA LEU A 97 6.22 10.14 3.33
C LEU A 97 7.15 8.97 3.66
N LEU A 98 8.33 9.25 4.23
CA LEU A 98 9.27 8.21 4.65
C LEU A 98 8.72 7.40 5.84
N GLU A 99 8.08 8.06 6.80
CA GLU A 99 7.40 7.39 7.92
C GLU A 99 6.28 6.45 7.41
N ALA A 100 5.46 6.92 6.47
CA ALA A 100 4.43 6.09 5.83
C ALA A 100 5.03 4.93 5.04
N TYR A 101 6.11 5.16 4.29
CA TYR A 101 6.82 4.10 3.55
C TYR A 101 7.41 3.04 4.49
N ASN A 102 8.06 3.45 5.58
CA ASN A 102 8.61 2.54 6.58
C ASN A 102 7.52 1.70 7.27
N TRP A 103 6.37 2.31 7.55
CA TRP A 103 5.21 1.56 8.04
C TRP A 103 4.77 0.49 7.04
N ILE A 104 4.60 0.84 5.76
CA ILE A 104 4.13 -0.10 4.73
C ILE A 104 5.11 -1.27 4.55
N LYS A 105 6.41 -1.00 4.45
CA LYS A 105 7.42 -2.02 4.13
C LYS A 105 7.80 -2.90 5.32
N VAL A 106 7.89 -2.31 6.52
CA VAL A 106 8.43 -3.00 7.70
C VAL A 106 7.38 -3.12 8.78
N GLY A 107 6.75 -1.99 9.13
CA GLY A 107 5.81 -1.93 10.26
C GLY A 107 4.62 -2.87 10.10
N ARG A 108 3.99 -2.88 8.92
CA ARG A 108 2.80 -3.69 8.62
C ARG A 108 3.11 -5.17 8.66
N ILE A 109 4.25 -5.59 8.11
CA ILE A 109 4.71 -6.99 8.12
C ILE A 109 4.95 -7.46 9.56
N GLU A 110 5.56 -6.61 10.39
CA GLU A 110 5.84 -6.98 11.78
C GLU A 110 4.56 -7.05 12.62
N PHE A 111 3.59 -6.17 12.36
CA PHE A 111 2.27 -6.26 12.98
C PHE A 111 1.50 -7.51 12.55
N ASP A 112 1.61 -7.92 11.29
CA ASP A 112 0.98 -9.15 10.81
C ASP A 112 1.51 -10.38 11.54
N LYS A 113 2.83 -10.44 11.78
CA LYS A 113 3.42 -11.51 12.62
C LYS A 113 2.93 -11.48 14.06
N GLN A 114 2.78 -10.28 14.65
CA GLN A 114 2.27 -10.15 16.02
C GLN A 114 0.81 -10.60 16.12
N ILE A 115 0.00 -10.28 15.10
CA ILE A 115 -1.38 -10.75 15.00
C ILE A 115 -1.41 -12.28 14.88
N ASP A 116 -0.62 -12.85 13.97
CA ASP A 116 -0.52 -14.30 13.78
C ASP A 116 -0.08 -15.03 15.05
N ALA A 117 0.85 -14.45 15.81
CA ALA A 117 1.30 -15.00 17.09
C ALA A 117 0.27 -14.86 18.22
N ALA A 118 -0.64 -13.89 18.14
CA ALA A 118 -1.69 -13.67 19.12
C ALA A 118 -2.91 -14.60 18.91
N TYR A 119 -3.04 -15.23 17.74
CA TYR A 119 -4.10 -16.20 17.50
C TYR A 119 -3.95 -17.41 18.43
N PRO A 120 -5.06 -17.92 18.99
CA PRO A 120 -5.02 -19.12 19.81
C PRO A 120 -4.59 -20.33 18.97
N PRO A 121 -3.92 -21.32 19.58
CA PRO A 121 -3.50 -22.53 18.87
C PRO A 121 -4.70 -23.27 18.25
N SER A 122 -4.43 -24.03 17.19
CA SER A 122 -5.44 -24.90 16.61
C SER A 122 -5.88 -25.94 17.63
N GLN A 123 -7.17 -26.24 17.64
CA GLN A 123 -7.78 -27.17 18.57
C GLN A 123 -8.62 -28.17 17.79
N ASN A 124 -8.89 -29.32 18.41
CA ASN A 124 -9.65 -30.37 17.78
C ASN A 124 -11.13 -29.95 17.65
N TRP A 125 -11.77 -30.28 16.53
CA TRP A 125 -13.15 -29.86 16.28
C TRP A 125 -14.14 -30.40 17.31
N ASP A 126 -13.88 -31.59 17.84
CA ASP A 126 -14.69 -32.23 18.87
C ASP A 126 -14.66 -31.51 20.23
N GLU A 127 -13.63 -30.68 20.48
CA GLU A 127 -13.51 -29.87 21.71
C GLU A 127 -14.11 -28.47 21.56
N LEU A 128 -14.28 -28.01 20.32
CA LEU A 128 -14.82 -26.69 20.01
C LEU A 128 -16.35 -26.70 19.95
N PHE A 129 -16.96 -27.85 19.65
CA PHE A 129 -18.38 -27.97 19.40
C PHE A 129 -19.03 -29.02 20.31
N GLU A 130 -19.85 -28.56 21.26
CA GLU A 130 -20.67 -29.43 22.09
C GLU A 130 -22.07 -29.55 21.51
N LYS A 131 -22.75 -30.70 21.70
CA LYS A 131 -24.16 -30.82 21.27
C LYS A 131 -25.03 -29.85 22.07
N SER A 132 -25.88 -29.09 21.38
CA SER A 132 -26.82 -28.16 22.00
C SER A 132 -27.72 -28.92 22.97
N ALA A 133 -27.91 -28.37 24.17
CA ALA A 133 -28.85 -28.91 25.15
C ALA A 133 -30.32 -28.60 24.80
N THR A 134 -30.55 -27.68 23.88
CA THR A 134 -31.86 -27.10 23.56
C THR A 134 -32.48 -27.60 22.26
N GLU A 135 -31.67 -27.93 21.25
CA GLU A 135 -32.16 -28.40 19.96
C GLU A 135 -31.42 -29.67 19.51
N ASP A 136 -32.21 -30.74 19.28
CA ASP A 136 -31.68 -32.05 18.94
C ASP A 136 -31.07 -32.03 17.52
N GLY A 137 -29.79 -32.39 17.41
CA GLY A 137 -29.03 -32.35 16.15
C GLY A 137 -28.20 -31.09 15.90
N TYR A 138 -28.26 -30.09 16.79
CA TYR A 138 -27.45 -28.87 16.69
C TYR A 138 -26.20 -28.92 17.59
N TYR A 139 -25.16 -28.20 17.20
CA TYR A 139 -23.91 -28.05 17.96
C TYR A 139 -23.66 -26.58 18.28
N GLU A 140 -23.20 -26.31 19.49
CA GLU A 140 -22.84 -24.98 20.00
C GLU A 140 -21.32 -24.85 20.13
N LEU A 141 -20.80 -23.69 19.75
CA LEU A 141 -19.38 -23.38 19.89
C LEU A 141 -19.07 -23.02 21.35
N VAL A 142 -18.23 -23.82 22.00
CA VAL A 142 -17.75 -23.54 23.35
C VAL A 142 -16.38 -22.87 23.26
N VAL A 143 -16.35 -21.56 23.50
CA VAL A 143 -15.11 -20.78 23.49
C VAL A 143 -14.65 -20.60 24.94
N SER A 144 -13.45 -21.10 25.27
CA SER A 144 -12.86 -20.86 26.59
C SER A 144 -12.57 -19.36 26.81
N ASP A 145 -12.59 -18.93 28.08
CA ASP A 145 -12.28 -17.53 28.44
C ASP A 145 -10.89 -17.11 27.98
N GLU A 146 -9.92 -18.04 28.00
CA GLU A 146 -8.56 -17.84 27.51
C GLU A 146 -8.54 -17.58 26.00
N ARG A 147 -9.30 -18.36 25.22
CA ARG A 147 -9.41 -18.21 23.77
C ARG A 147 -10.12 -16.89 23.41
N SER A 148 -11.14 -16.52 24.18
CA SER A 148 -11.81 -15.22 24.07
C SER A 148 -10.84 -14.06 24.34
N ALA A 149 -9.95 -14.20 25.33
CA ALA A 149 -8.90 -13.22 25.60
C ALA A 149 -7.88 -13.09 24.44
N CYS A 150 -7.45 -14.20 23.84
CA CYS A 150 -6.60 -14.18 22.65
C CYS A 150 -7.27 -13.42 21.48
N TYR A 151 -8.54 -13.71 21.18
CA TYR A 151 -9.26 -13.00 20.11
C TYR A 151 -9.47 -11.51 20.42
N LYS A 152 -9.65 -11.13 21.69
CA LYS A 152 -9.69 -9.71 22.08
C LYS A 152 -8.36 -9.01 21.79
N GLU A 153 -7.24 -9.69 22.01
CA GLU A 153 -5.92 -9.14 21.73
C GLU A 153 -5.66 -9.04 20.22
N VAL A 154 -6.02 -10.06 19.44
CA VAL A 154 -6.01 -10.01 17.97
C VAL A 154 -6.81 -8.81 17.47
N PHE A 155 -8.06 -8.64 17.94
CA PHE A 155 -8.91 -7.52 17.55
C PHE A 155 -8.30 -6.16 17.90
N ARG A 156 -7.64 -6.05 19.06
CA ARG A 156 -6.93 -4.84 19.47
C ARG A 156 -5.79 -4.51 18.51
N LEU A 157 -4.98 -5.50 18.14
CA LEU A 157 -3.85 -5.34 17.21
C LEU A 157 -4.32 -5.00 15.79
N GLU A 158 -5.35 -5.68 15.29
CA GLU A 158 -5.97 -5.40 13.99
C GLU A 158 -6.51 -3.97 13.91
N LYS A 159 -7.14 -3.48 14.99
CA LYS A 159 -7.61 -2.11 15.05
C LYS A 159 -6.46 -1.10 14.98
N ILE A 160 -5.38 -1.34 15.71
CA ILE A 160 -4.18 -0.48 15.67
C ILE A 160 -3.58 -0.45 14.27
N LYS A 161 -3.45 -1.63 13.63
CA LYS A 161 -2.98 -1.74 12.25
C LYS A 161 -3.85 -0.93 11.30
N LEU A 162 -5.17 -1.08 11.40
CA LEU A 162 -6.13 -0.42 10.54
C LEU A 162 -6.13 1.11 10.72
N ASP A 163 -5.98 1.60 11.95
CA ASP A 163 -5.90 3.03 12.22
C ASP A 163 -4.59 3.63 11.67
N ARG A 164 -3.45 2.93 11.78
CA ARG A 164 -2.19 3.36 11.15
C ARG A 164 -2.24 3.30 9.63
N ASP A 165 -2.86 2.26 9.05
CA ASP A 165 -3.07 2.17 7.61
C ASP A 165 -3.89 3.37 7.10
N LYS A 166 -4.92 3.82 7.85
CA LYS A 166 -5.66 5.04 7.53
C LYS A 166 -4.80 6.29 7.60
N GLU A 167 -3.98 6.46 8.65
CA GLU A 167 -3.07 7.61 8.78
C GLU A 167 -2.08 7.69 7.60
N CYS A 168 -1.54 6.54 7.18
CA CYS A 168 -0.68 6.45 6.01
C CYS A 168 -1.43 6.83 4.73
N MET A 169 -2.63 6.29 4.52
CA MET A 169 -3.47 6.66 3.38
C MET A 169 -3.79 8.17 3.36
N HIS A 170 -4.12 8.76 4.51
CA HIS A 170 -4.35 10.20 4.62
C HIS A 170 -3.10 11.01 4.22
N THR A 171 -1.92 10.56 4.63
CA THR A 171 -0.64 11.19 4.27
C THR A 171 -0.39 11.11 2.77
N ILE A 172 -0.62 9.95 2.16
CA ILE A 172 -0.49 9.75 0.71
C ILE A 172 -1.46 10.67 -0.06
N ILE A 173 -2.72 10.70 0.35
CA ILE A 173 -3.75 11.54 -0.29
C ILE A 173 -3.42 13.03 -0.12
N LYS A 174 -2.92 13.44 1.05
CA LYS A 174 -2.53 14.83 1.31
C LYS A 174 -1.44 15.31 0.35
N TYR A 175 -0.52 14.45 -0.04
CA TYR A 175 0.61 14.79 -0.92
C TYR A 175 0.48 14.21 -2.34
N HIS A 176 -0.74 13.82 -2.75
CA HIS A 176 -0.99 13.12 -4.02
C HIS A 176 -0.50 13.87 -5.26
N GLU A 177 -0.59 15.20 -5.28
CA GLU A 177 -0.20 16.05 -6.41
C GLU A 177 1.27 15.87 -6.82
N ARG A 178 2.12 15.36 -5.93
CA ARG A 178 3.54 15.10 -6.19
C ARG A 178 3.87 13.62 -6.36
N LEU A 179 2.98 12.74 -5.92
CA LEU A 179 3.15 11.29 -6.02
C LEU A 179 2.63 10.73 -7.36
N TRP A 180 1.80 11.48 -8.08
CA TRP A 180 1.06 10.99 -9.26
C TRP A 180 1.40 11.75 -10.56
N THR A 181 2.57 12.38 -10.63
CA THR A 181 3.08 13.12 -11.81
C THR A 181 4.03 12.30 -12.64
#